data_AF-A0A1Z3HNI8-F1
#
_entry.id   AF-A0A1Z3HNI8-F1
#
_cell.length_a   1.000
_cell.length_b   1.000
_cell.length_c   1.000
_cell.angle_alpha   90.00
_cell.angle_beta   90.00
_cell.angle_gamma   90.00
#
_symmetry.space_group_name_H-M   'P 1'
#
loop_
_entity.id
_entity.type
_entity.pdbx_description
1 polymer ?
#
loop_
_entity_poly.entity_id
_entity_poly.type
_entity_poly.pdbx_seq_one_letter_code
_entity_poly.pdbx_strand_id
1 'polypeptide(L)'
;MNQVTVQEVQQHLLELLKTLNPGEAVQIVAGEQVVGWLVAEEGVVARAPRQPGSAVGTLTIVADDDEHLQDFANYMPNELAIGRSQNCCSSGESERVIAAREESA
;
A
#
# COMPACT_ATOMS: atom_id res chain seq x y z
N MET A 1 26.96 -14.26 -9.86
CA MET A 1 27.52 -12.91 -9.61
C MET A 1 28.01 -12.37 -10.93
N ASN A 2 27.39 -11.30 -11.42
CA ASN A 2 27.68 -10.71 -12.73
C ASN A 2 28.59 -9.48 -12.51
N GLN A 3 29.79 -9.47 -13.10
CA GLN A 3 30.77 -8.40 -12.97
C GLN A 3 31.08 -7.82 -14.34
N VAL A 4 31.13 -6.49 -14.43
CA VAL A 4 31.39 -5.75 -15.67
C VAL A 4 32.42 -4.67 -15.43
N THR A 5 33.26 -4.42 -16.42
CA THR A 5 34.27 -3.36 -16.32
C THR A 5 33.65 -1.98 -16.49
N VAL A 6 34.30 -0.94 -15.96
CA VAL A 6 33.84 0.45 -16.15
C VAL A 6 33.69 0.80 -17.64
N GLN A 7 34.61 0.36 -18.50
CA GLN A 7 34.57 0.62 -19.95
C GLN A 7 33.35 -0.04 -20.60
N GLU A 8 33.06 -1.27 -20.22
CA GLU A 8 31.95 -2.05 -20.76
C GLU A 8 30.60 -1.47 -20.34
N VAL A 9 30.49 -0.99 -19.10
CA VAL A 9 29.34 -0.21 -18.65
C VAL A 9 29.19 1.06 -19.47
N GLN A 10 30.26 1.81 -19.72
CA GLN A 10 30.17 3.06 -20.50
C GLN A 10 29.71 2.83 -21.94
N GLN A 11 30.14 1.73 -22.58
CA GLN A 11 29.77 1.42 -23.97
C GLN A 11 28.37 0.79 -24.08
N HIS A 12 27.99 -0.05 -23.11
CA HIS A 12 26.76 -0.86 -23.18
C HIS A 12 25.71 -0.50 -22.12
N LEU A 13 25.79 0.68 -21.49
CA LEU A 13 24.90 1.07 -20.40
C LEU A 13 23.41 0.90 -20.77
N LEU A 14 23.02 1.39 -21.93
CA LEU A 14 21.64 1.33 -22.41
C LEU A 14 21.14 -0.10 -22.62
N GLU A 15 22.02 -1.01 -23.02
CA GLU A 15 21.70 -2.41 -23.20
C GLU A 15 21.57 -3.11 -21.85
N LEU A 16 22.53 -2.85 -20.94
CA LEU A 16 22.50 -3.35 -19.56
C LEU A 16 21.23 -2.92 -18.83
N LEU A 17 20.78 -1.67 -18.97
CA LEU A 17 19.55 -1.19 -18.36
C LEU A 17 18.28 -1.88 -18.90
N LYS A 18 18.31 -2.38 -20.13
CA LYS A 18 17.16 -3.10 -20.73
C LYS A 18 17.12 -4.57 -20.33
N THR A 19 18.27 -5.17 -20.07
CA THR A 19 18.40 -6.60 -19.75
C THR A 19 18.39 -6.88 -18.26
N LEU A 20 18.71 -5.90 -17.41
CA LEU A 20 18.66 -6.03 -15.96
C LEU A 20 17.25 -6.34 -15.47
N ASN A 21 17.09 -7.46 -14.77
CA ASN A 21 15.81 -7.79 -14.15
C ASN A 21 15.66 -7.05 -12.81
N PRO A 22 14.42 -6.71 -12.39
CA PRO A 22 14.17 -6.13 -11.06
C PRO A 22 14.75 -7.03 -9.95
N GLY A 23 15.49 -6.42 -9.02
CA GLY A 23 16.18 -7.15 -7.95
C GLY A 23 17.50 -7.79 -8.37
N GLU A 24 17.89 -7.71 -9.64
CA GLU A 24 19.20 -8.11 -10.14
C GLU A 24 20.25 -7.00 -9.89
N ALA A 25 21.43 -7.39 -9.45
CA ALA A 25 22.56 -6.50 -9.19
C ALA A 25 23.78 -6.93 -10.01
N VAL A 26 24.38 -5.95 -10.69
CA VAL A 26 25.61 -6.10 -11.46
C VAL A 26 26.72 -5.30 -10.81
N GLN A 27 27.86 -5.93 -10.56
CA GLN A 27 29.01 -5.24 -9.96
C GLN A 27 29.86 -4.57 -11.03
N ILE A 28 30.22 -3.31 -10.80
CA ILE A 28 31.11 -2.55 -11.67
C ILE A 28 32.51 -2.59 -11.06
N VAL A 29 33.49 -3.01 -11.86
CA VAL A 29 34.89 -3.15 -11.46
C VAL A 29 35.80 -2.25 -12.30
N ALA A 30 36.79 -1.63 -11.65
CA ALA A 30 37.90 -0.93 -12.29
C ALA A 30 39.19 -1.69 -12.00
N GLY A 31 39.65 -2.51 -12.93
CA GLY A 31 40.73 -3.47 -12.69
C GLY A 31 40.31 -4.54 -11.69
N GLU A 32 40.98 -4.63 -10.55
CA GLU A 32 40.65 -5.57 -9.46
C GLU A 32 39.78 -4.94 -8.35
N GLN A 33 39.48 -3.64 -8.44
CA GLN A 33 38.70 -2.95 -7.42
C GLN A 33 37.22 -2.84 -7.83
N VAL A 34 36.32 -3.26 -6.95
CA VAL A 34 34.87 -3.01 -7.08
C VAL A 34 34.62 -1.53 -6.81
N VAL A 35 34.04 -0.82 -7.78
CA VAL A 35 33.78 0.62 -7.69
C VAL A 35 32.32 0.96 -7.35
N GLY A 36 31.38 0.07 -7.66
CA GLY A 36 29.97 0.28 -7.36
C GLY A 36 29.09 -0.78 -7.98
N TRP A 37 27.77 -0.66 -7.79
CA TRP A 37 26.78 -1.61 -8.28
C TRP A 37 25.73 -0.90 -9.13
N LEU A 38 25.29 -1.57 -10.19
CA LEU A 38 24.09 -1.22 -10.95
C LEU A 38 22.97 -2.17 -10.53
N VAL A 39 21.90 -1.63 -9.98
CA VAL A 39 20.75 -2.40 -9.48
C VAL A 39 19.51 -1.88 -10.16
N ALA A 40 18.72 -2.77 -10.75
CA ALA A 40 17.39 -2.39 -11.23
C ALA A 40 16.50 -2.25 -10.01
N GLU A 41 15.83 -1.09 -9.91
CA GLU A 41 14.81 -0.93 -8.89
C GLU A 41 13.82 -2.09 -9.01
N GLU A 42 13.57 -2.76 -7.89
CA GLU A 42 12.36 -3.56 -7.76
C GLU A 42 11.22 -2.58 -7.92
N GLY A 43 10.72 -2.47 -9.17
CA GLY A 43 9.64 -1.56 -9.50
C GLY A 43 8.59 -1.73 -8.42
N VAL A 44 8.24 -0.63 -7.75
CA VAL A 44 7.28 -0.64 -6.64
C VAL A 44 6.13 -1.48 -7.12
N VAL A 45 6.03 -2.72 -6.63
CA VAL A 45 4.98 -3.63 -7.06
C VAL A 45 3.74 -2.92 -6.60
N ALA A 46 3.07 -2.25 -7.53
CA ALA A 46 1.96 -1.38 -7.22
C ALA A 46 0.98 -2.29 -6.53
N ARG A 47 0.88 -2.13 -5.20
CA ARG A 47 0.14 -3.08 -4.38
C ARG A 47 -1.25 -3.12 -4.97
N ALA A 48 -1.68 -4.30 -5.40
CA ALA A 48 -3.00 -4.45 -5.99
C ALA A 48 -4.02 -3.78 -5.03
N PRO A 49 -4.92 -2.93 -5.55
CA PRO A 49 -5.93 -2.30 -4.71
C PRO A 49 -6.65 -3.38 -3.90
N ARG A 50 -6.77 -3.16 -2.59
CA ARG A 50 -7.49 -4.10 -1.73
C ARG A 50 -8.91 -4.23 -2.25
N GLN A 51 -9.34 -5.47 -2.48
CA GLN A 51 -10.73 -5.75 -2.84
C GLN A 51 -11.60 -5.63 -1.58
N PRO A 52 -12.76 -4.95 -1.64
CA PRO A 52 -13.75 -5.00 -0.57
C PRO A 52 -14.05 -6.45 -0.20
N GLY A 53 -14.10 -6.76 1.10
CA GLY A 53 -14.36 -8.11 1.58
C GLY A 53 -13.18 -9.10 1.50
N SER A 54 -11.97 -8.65 1.14
CA SER A 54 -10.76 -9.49 1.12
C SER A 54 -10.38 -10.15 2.45
N ALA A 55 -10.96 -9.71 3.57
CA ALA A 55 -10.76 -10.29 4.90
C ALA A 55 -12.01 -11.00 5.46
N VAL A 56 -13.08 -11.16 4.67
CA VAL A 56 -14.31 -11.85 5.11
C VAL A 56 -13.98 -13.31 5.42
N GLY A 57 -14.37 -13.77 6.62
CA GLY A 57 -14.12 -15.13 7.09
C GLY A 57 -12.65 -15.42 7.48
N THR A 58 -11.74 -14.45 7.34
CA THR A 58 -10.36 -14.56 7.83
C THR A 58 -10.26 -14.19 9.31
N LEU A 59 -11.08 -13.23 9.73
CA LEU A 59 -11.16 -12.77 11.11
C LEU A 59 -12.48 -13.24 11.70
N THR A 60 -12.40 -13.98 12.81
CA THR A 60 -13.55 -14.28 13.65
C THR A 60 -13.61 -13.22 14.73
N ILE A 61 -14.68 -12.43 14.75
CA ILE A 61 -14.97 -11.56 15.90
C ILE A 61 -15.40 -12.48 17.04
N VAL A 62 -14.53 -12.67 18.02
CA VAL A 62 -14.88 -13.33 19.28
C VAL A 62 -15.61 -12.28 20.11
N ALA A 63 -16.94 -12.41 20.19
CA ALA A 63 -17.80 -11.42 20.83
C ALA A 63 -17.74 -11.45 22.38
N ASP A 64 -17.23 -12.54 22.96
CA ASP A 64 -17.18 -12.77 24.41
C ASP A 64 -15.85 -12.30 25.02
N ASP A 65 -15.41 -11.09 24.72
CA ASP A 65 -14.22 -10.51 25.35
C ASP A 65 -14.55 -9.53 26.48
N ASP A 66 -15.73 -9.70 27.09
CA ASP A 66 -16.18 -8.88 28.22
C ASP A 66 -15.22 -8.96 29.42
N GLU A 67 -14.51 -10.08 29.60
CA GLU A 67 -13.51 -10.24 30.65
C GLU A 67 -12.30 -9.33 30.44
N HIS A 68 -11.77 -9.24 29.22
CA HIS A 68 -10.61 -8.39 28.90
C HIS A 68 -11.00 -6.91 28.72
N LEU A 69 -12.28 -6.60 28.54
CA LEU A 69 -12.78 -5.22 28.46
C LEU A 69 -12.95 -4.53 29.83
N GLN A 70 -12.95 -5.29 30.94
CA GLN A 70 -13.11 -4.75 32.29
C GLN A 70 -12.00 -3.75 32.68
N ASP A 71 -10.76 -4.03 32.29
CA ASP A 71 -9.60 -3.17 32.57
C ASP A 71 -9.68 -1.81 31.83
N PHE A 72 -10.53 -1.73 30.80
CA PHE A 72 -10.74 -0.52 30.00
C PHE A 72 -11.99 0.26 30.40
N ALA A 73 -12.73 -0.16 31.44
CA ALA A 73 -13.97 0.49 31.88
C ALA A 73 -13.78 1.98 32.21
N ASN A 74 -12.62 2.36 32.74
CA ASN A 74 -12.29 3.76 33.05
C ASN A 74 -12.06 4.64 31.81
N TYR A 75 -11.80 4.03 30.65
CA TYR A 75 -11.60 4.70 29.37
C TYR A 75 -12.87 4.70 28.50
N MET A 76 -13.84 3.84 28.82
CA MET A 76 -15.12 3.83 28.13
C MET A 76 -15.97 5.00 28.64
N PRO A 77 -16.39 5.93 27.75
CA PRO A 77 -17.30 6.99 28.16
C PRO A 77 -18.63 6.37 28.61
N ASN A 78 -19.09 6.74 29.81
CA ASN A 78 -20.33 6.24 30.45
C ASN A 78 -21.61 6.41 29.60
N GLU A 79 -21.55 7.08 28.46
CA GLU A 79 -22.70 7.33 27.57
C GLU A 79 -23.00 6.18 26.59
N LEU A 80 -22.14 5.15 26.49
CA LEU A 80 -22.38 3.98 25.63
C LEU A 80 -23.11 2.83 26.33
N ALA A 81 -23.42 2.94 27.62
CA ALA A 81 -24.12 1.92 28.41
C ALA A 81 -25.64 1.83 28.15
N ILE A 82 -26.16 2.43 27.08
CA ILE A 82 -27.57 2.34 26.74
C ILE A 82 -27.70 1.87 25.29
N GLY A 83 -28.18 0.63 25.16
CA GLY A 83 -28.72 0.13 23.90
C GLY A 83 -29.73 1.13 23.33
N ARG A 84 -29.36 1.78 22.24
CA ARG A 84 -30.28 2.34 21.27
C ARG A 84 -29.74 2.02 19.88
N SER A 85 -30.21 0.90 19.35
CA SER A 85 -30.54 0.83 17.94
C SER A 85 -31.52 1.97 17.64
N GLN A 86 -30.98 3.12 17.24
CA GLN A 86 -31.75 4.05 16.44
C GLN A 86 -31.46 3.65 15.00
N ASN A 87 -32.52 3.17 14.34
CA ASN A 87 -32.63 3.08 12.90
C ASN A 87 -31.97 4.30 12.24
N CYS A 88 -30.78 4.13 11.67
CA CYS A 88 -30.22 5.09 10.71
C CYS A 88 -30.87 4.99 9.33
N CYS A 89 -31.82 4.06 9.14
CA CYS A 89 -32.56 3.86 7.90
C CYS A 89 -34.03 4.24 8.07
N SER A 90 -34.31 5.52 8.32
CA SER A 90 -35.63 6.06 8.02
C SER A 90 -35.54 7.51 7.57
N SER A 91 -35.76 7.65 6.25
CA SER A 91 -36.31 8.82 5.54
C SER A 91 -35.50 10.12 5.54
N GLY A 92 -35.05 10.50 4.34
CA GLY A 92 -34.51 11.82 4.06
C GLY A 92 -33.90 11.87 2.67
N GLU A 93 -34.74 12.08 1.66
CA GLU A 93 -34.33 12.48 0.30
C GLU A 93 -33.20 13.52 0.37
N SER A 94 -32.02 13.16 -0.15
CA SER A 94 -30.99 14.14 -0.47
C SER A 94 -31.05 14.35 -1.98
N GLU A 95 -31.85 15.34 -2.34
CA GLU A 95 -31.99 15.89 -3.68
C GLU A 95 -30.61 16.06 -4.34
N ARG A 96 -30.50 15.48 -5.54
CA ARG A 96 -29.42 15.77 -6.48
C ARG A 96 -29.53 17.22 -6.92
N VAL A 97 -28.53 18.04 -6.61
CA VAL A 97 -28.19 19.19 -7.47
C VAL A 97 -26.69 19.20 -7.67
N ILE A 98 -26.25 18.51 -8.73
CA ILE A 98 -24.92 18.70 -9.30
C ILE A 98 -25.00 20.01 -10.08
N ALA A 99 -24.42 21.09 -9.55
CA ALA A 99 -24.26 22.33 -10.28
C ALA A 99 -23.25 22.10 -11.42
N ALA A 100 -23.75 21.96 -12.64
CA ALA A 100 -22.94 22.03 -13.84
C ALA A 100 -22.42 23.47 -13.98
N ARG A 101 -21.10 23.61 -13.90
CA ARG A 101 -20.36 24.80 -14.26
C ARG A 101 -20.32 24.88 -15.79
N GLU A 102 -21.18 25.69 -16.39
CA GLU A 102 -21.03 26.08 -17.80
C GLU A 102 -19.90 27.10 -17.92
N GLU A 103 -18.87 26.69 -18.63
CA GLU A 103 -17.73 27.49 -19.06
C GLU A 103 -18.19 28.24 -20.34
N SER A 104 -18.45 29.55 -20.25
CA SER A 104 -18.75 30.37 -21.42
C SER A 104 -17.47 30.77 -22.14
N ALA A 105 -17.44 30.44 -23.43
CA ALA A 105 -16.53 30.98 -24.45
C ALA A 105 -16.91 32.42 -24.84
#